data_AF-A0A972Y263-F1
#
_entry.id   AF-A0A972Y263-F1
#
_cell.length_a   1.000
_cell.length_b   1.000
_cell.length_c   1.000
_cell.angle_alpha   90.00
_cell.angle_beta   90.00
_cell.angle_gamma   90.00
#
_symmetry.space_group_name_H-M   'P 1'
#
loop_
_entity.id
_entity.type
_entity.pdbx_description
1 polymer ?
#
loop_
_entity_poly.entity_id
_entity_poly.type
_entity_poly.pdbx_seq_one_letter_code
_entity_poly.pdbx_strand_id
1 'polypeptide(L)'
;MPYPSDSSLVISTHPEKAVNKIFKNGVRYKHTGVIITGLVSAKNNQLDLFEYQDPKHKPLMSAIDKLNWKYSDNKIKLGNQDLELTWKMR
;
A
#
# COMPACT_ATOMS: atom_id res chain seq x y z
N MET A 1 -0.05 -4.77 -10.34
CA MET A 1 -0.29 -5.79 -9.29
C MET A 1 -1.21 -6.84 -9.90
N PRO A 2 -1.02 -8.12 -9.60
CA PRO A 2 -1.70 -9.17 -10.34
C PRO A 2 -3.08 -9.53 -9.74
N TYR A 3 -3.31 -9.25 -8.45
CA TYR A 3 -4.62 -9.33 -7.79
C TYR A 3 -4.97 -8.02 -7.05
N PRO A 4 -6.28 -7.73 -6.85
CA PRO A 4 -6.73 -6.64 -5.99
C PRO A 4 -6.44 -6.97 -4.53
N SER A 5 -5.78 -6.04 -3.82
CA SER A 5 -5.41 -6.21 -2.42
C SER A 5 -5.62 -4.93 -1.61
N ASP A 6 -5.99 -5.11 -0.35
CA ASP A 6 -6.15 -4.08 0.68
C ASP A 6 -4.98 -4.06 1.68
N SER A 7 -3.98 -4.93 1.48
CA SER A 7 -2.82 -5.01 2.37
C SER A 7 -1.82 -3.90 2.08
N SER A 8 -1.65 -2.99 3.04
CA SER A 8 -0.70 -1.87 2.96
C SER A 8 0.76 -2.34 2.77
N LEU A 9 1.10 -3.52 3.30
CA LEU A 9 2.41 -4.18 3.14
C LEU A 9 2.69 -4.58 1.69
N VAL A 10 1.67 -5.11 1.00
CA VAL A 10 1.80 -5.54 -0.38
C VAL A 10 1.84 -4.32 -1.29
N ILE A 11 0.99 -3.32 -1.02
CA ILE A 11 0.91 -2.10 -1.81
C ILE A 11 2.21 -1.29 -1.72
N SER A 12 2.88 -1.22 -0.57
CA SER A 12 4.10 -0.40 -0.42
C SER A 12 5.32 -0.93 -1.17
N THR A 13 5.45 -2.26 -1.31
CA THR A 13 6.63 -2.90 -1.92
C THR A 13 6.63 -2.87 -3.45
N HIS A 14 5.45 -2.78 -4.08
CA HIS A 14 5.33 -2.83 -5.55
C HIS A 14 5.83 -1.56 -6.25
N PRO A 15 5.48 -0.34 -5.80
CA PRO A 15 6.01 0.90 -6.34
C PRO A 15 7.53 0.97 -6.26
N GLU A 16 8.13 0.56 -5.14
CA GLU A 16 9.59 0.53 -4.99
C GLU A 16 10.27 -0.34 -6.06
N LYS A 17 9.73 -1.55 -6.28
CA LYS A 17 10.20 -2.45 -7.35
C LYS A 17 10.03 -1.84 -8.74
N ALA A 18 8.91 -1.14 -8.98
CA ALA A 18 8.65 -0.49 -10.25
C ALA A 18 9.61 0.69 -10.50
N VAL A 19 9.85 1.52 -9.48
CA VAL A 19 10.79 2.65 -9.53
C VAL A 19 12.19 2.15 -9.85
N ASN A 20 12.65 1.08 -9.18
CA ASN A 20 13.96 0.48 -9.45
C ASN A 20 14.11 -0.02 -10.90
N LYS A 21 13.02 -0.46 -11.55
CA LYS A 21 13.04 -0.88 -12.96
C LYS A 21 13.08 0.27 -13.95
N ILE A 22 12.41 1.39 -13.65
CA ILE A 22 12.34 2.55 -14.55
C ILE A 22 13.46 3.56 -14.30
N PHE A 23 14.17 3.43 -13.19
CA PHE A 23 15.26 4.33 -12.82
C PHE A 23 16.41 4.26 -13.83
N LYS A 24 16.75 5.42 -14.40
CA LYS A 24 17.89 5.60 -15.31
C LYS A 24 18.92 6.52 -14.68
N ASN A 25 20.17 6.08 -14.69
CA ASN A 25 21.31 6.88 -14.23
C ASN A 25 21.50 8.12 -15.11
N GLY A 26 21.87 9.26 -14.50
CA GLY A 26 22.09 10.53 -15.19
C GLY A 26 20.82 11.36 -15.46
N VAL A 27 19.63 10.86 -15.13
CA VAL A 27 18.37 11.60 -15.26
C VAL A 27 17.96 12.19 -13.90
N ARG A 28 17.57 13.47 -13.90
CA ARG A 28 17.03 14.15 -12.71
C ARG A 28 15.51 13.95 -12.63
N TYR A 29 15.04 13.30 -11.57
CA TYR A 29 13.61 13.12 -11.28
C TYR A 29 13.17 14.17 -10.26
N LYS A 30 12.03 14.82 -10.50
CA LYS A 30 11.51 15.89 -9.63
C LYS A 30 10.46 15.41 -8.63
N HIS A 31 9.57 14.52 -9.06
CA HIS A 31 8.52 13.96 -8.22
C HIS A 31 8.07 12.61 -8.78
N THR A 32 7.63 11.71 -7.90
CA THR A 32 7.08 10.40 -8.26
C THR A 32 5.70 10.26 -7.64
N GLY A 33 4.68 10.06 -8.47
CA GLY A 33 3.33 9.79 -8.04
C GLY A 33 2.97 8.33 -8.25
N VAL A 34 2.23 7.74 -7.30
CA VAL A 34 1.61 6.43 -7.46
C VAL A 34 0.11 6.64 -7.56
N ILE A 35 -0.51 6.12 -8.62
CA ILE A 35 -1.96 6.24 -8.84
C ILE A 35 -2.58 4.86 -8.68
N ILE A 36 -3.61 4.78 -7.83
CA ILE A 36 -4.40 3.57 -7.64
C ILE A 36 -5.61 3.67 -8.57
N THR A 37 -5.80 2.66 -9.41
CA THR A 37 -6.93 2.56 -10.36
C THR A 37 -7.59 1.19 -10.22
N GLY A 38 -8.84 1.06 -10.67
CA GLY A 38 -9.55 -0.22 -10.65
C GLY A 38 -9.95 -0.70 -9.25
N LEU A 39 -10.49 0.19 -8.42
CA LEU A 39 -10.98 -0.17 -7.09
C LEU A 39 -12.18 -1.12 -7.21
N VAL A 40 -12.11 -2.24 -6.50
CA VAL A 40 -13.17 -3.26 -6.43
C VAL A 40 -13.62 -3.47 -4.99
N SER A 41 -14.88 -3.84 -4.80
CA SER A 41 -15.40 -4.12 -3.46
C SER A 41 -14.76 -5.38 -2.88
N ALA A 42 -14.25 -5.29 -1.65
CA ALA A 42 -13.66 -6.42 -0.93
C ALA A 42 -14.64 -7.59 -0.69
N LYS A 43 -15.95 -7.35 -0.83
CA LYS A 43 -16.98 -8.40 -0.72
C LYS A 43 -17.09 -9.28 -1.97
N ASN A 44 -16.76 -8.73 -3.14
CA ASN A 44 -16.90 -9.39 -4.44
C ASN A 44 -15.52 -9.65 -5.05
N ASN A 45 -14.55 -10.08 -4.23
CA ASN A 45 -13.23 -10.39 -4.76
C ASN A 45 -13.24 -11.78 -5.38
N GLN A 46 -12.88 -11.88 -6.65
CA GLN A 46 -12.73 -13.15 -7.34
C GLN A 46 -11.51 -13.87 -6.77
N LEU A 47 -11.69 -15.10 -6.28
CA LEU A 47 -10.57 -15.92 -5.85
C LEU A 47 -9.81 -16.41 -7.08
N ASP A 48 -8.49 -16.25 -7.06
CA ASP A 48 -7.61 -16.85 -8.04
C ASP A 48 -7.15 -18.24 -7.57
N LEU A 49 -6.95 -19.14 -8.53
CA LEU A 49 -6.48 -20.51 -8.30
C LEU A 49 -4.98 -20.56 -8.03
N PHE A 50 -4.22 -19.56 -8.50
CA PHE A 50 -2.76 -19.55 -8.49
C PHE A 50 -2.16 -18.45 -7.61
N GLU A 51 -2.81 -17.30 -7.53
CA GLU A 51 -2.36 -16.20 -6.69
C GLU A 51 -3.14 -16.15 -5.37
N TYR A 52 -2.41 -16.34 -4.26
CA TYR A 52 -2.98 -16.34 -2.93
C TYR A 52 -2.47 -15.15 -2.12
N GLN A 53 -3.38 -14.28 -1.68
CA GLN A 53 -3.07 -13.31 -0.63
C GLN A 53 -2.96 -14.06 0.70
N ASP A 54 -1.92 -13.76 1.49
CA ASP A 54 -1.80 -14.37 2.82
C ASP A 54 -3.06 -14.01 3.67
N PRO A 55 -3.83 -15.01 4.14
CA PRO A 55 -5.09 -14.84 4.83
C PRO A 55 -4.91 -14.09 6.16
N LYS A 56 -3.69 -14.05 6.70
CA LYS A 56 -3.35 -13.31 7.92
C LYS A 56 -3.36 -11.80 7.70
N HIS A 57 -3.17 -11.32 6.48
CA HIS A 57 -3.16 -9.88 6.22
C HIS A 57 -4.53 -9.23 6.46
N LYS A 58 -5.63 -9.90 6.12
CA LYS A 58 -6.99 -9.35 6.30
C LYS A 58 -7.34 -9.04 7.76
N PRO A 59 -7.21 -9.97 8.72
CA PRO A 59 -7.47 -9.67 10.13
C PRO A 59 -6.46 -8.67 10.70
N LEU A 60 -5.19 -8.71 10.27
CA LEU A 60 -4.17 -7.77 10.70
C LEU A 60 -4.50 -6.33 10.27
N MET A 61 -4.81 -6.11 8.98
CA MET A 61 -5.18 -4.79 8.46
C MET A 61 -6.45 -4.28 9.16
N SER A 62 -7.46 -5.15 9.34
CA SER A 62 -8.67 -4.76 10.07
C SER A 62 -8.41 -4.37 11.52
N ALA A 63 -7.47 -5.02 12.21
CA ALA A 63 -7.07 -4.64 13.56
C ALA A 63 -6.36 -3.28 13.59
N ILE A 64 -5.45 -3.04 12.63
CA ILE A 64 -4.75 -1.76 12.48
C ILE A 64 -5.75 -0.64 12.20
N ASP A 65 -6.67 -0.84 11.27
CA ASP A 65 -7.70 0.15 10.91
C ASP A 65 -8.60 0.48 12.10
N LYS A 66 -9.02 -0.53 12.87
CA LYS A 66 -9.81 -0.33 14.10
C LYS A 66 -9.05 0.51 15.13
N LEU A 67 -7.75 0.27 15.30
CA LEU A 67 -6.91 1.03 16.23
C LEU A 67 -6.72 2.47 15.74
N ASN A 68 -6.42 2.66 14.46
CA ASN A 68 -6.28 3.98 13.86
C ASN A 68 -7.58 4.79 13.90
N TRP A 69 -8.75 4.15 13.72
CA TRP A 69 -10.04 4.80 13.94
C TRP A 69 -10.20 5.20 15.40
N LYS A 70 -10.01 4.26 16.33
CA LYS A 70 -10.25 4.50 17.77
C LYS A 70 -9.40 5.62 18.34
N TYR A 71 -8.11 5.66 17.99
CA TYR A 71 -7.16 6.61 18.58
C TYR A 71 -6.95 7.87 17.74
N SER A 72 -7.60 7.97 16.57
CA SER A 72 -7.40 9.01 15.56
C SER A 72 -5.92 9.15 15.13
N ASP A 73 -5.64 9.97 14.11
CA ASP A 73 -4.27 10.42 13.83
C ASP A 73 -3.29 9.33 13.35
N ASN A 74 -3.79 8.22 12.78
CA ASN A 74 -2.97 7.12 12.24
C ASN A 74 -1.82 6.69 13.18
N LYS A 75 -2.14 6.38 14.44
CA LYS A 75 -1.13 6.02 15.46
C LYS A 75 -0.28 4.82 15.07
N ILE A 76 -0.84 3.89 14.31
CA ILE A 76 -0.13 2.75 13.76
C ILE A 76 0.17 3.02 12.29
N LYS A 77 1.47 3.11 11.99
CA LYS A 77 2.01 3.31 10.65
C LYS A 77 2.92 2.14 10.29
N LEU A 78 3.10 1.91 8.99
CA LEU A 78 4.12 1.00 8.51
C LEU A 78 5.51 1.58 8.78
N GLY A 79 6.51 0.72 9.00
CA GLY A 79 7.87 1.17 9.32
C GLY A 79 8.55 2.01 8.24
N ASN A 80 8.06 1.95 6.99
CA ASN A 80 8.52 2.78 5.88
C ASN A 80 7.78 4.12 5.75
N GLN A 81 6.80 4.40 6.62
CA GLN A 81 6.06 5.66 6.64
C GLN A 81 6.65 6.61 7.67
N ASP A 82 6.54 7.90 7.38
CA ASP A 82 7.02 8.95 8.27
C ASP A 82 6.14 9.05 9.53
N LEU A 83 6.80 9.11 10.70
CA LEU A 83 6.15 9.14 12.00
C LEU A 83 5.46 10.48 12.28
N GLU A 84 6.02 11.59 11.80
CA GLU A 84 5.57 12.94 12.13
C GLU A 84 4.58 13.48 11.09
N LEU A 85 4.92 13.39 9.80
CA LEU A 85 4.15 14.03 8.72
C LEU A 85 3.67 13.03 7.69
N THR A 86 2.35 12.82 7.62
CA THR A 86 1.71 11.97 6.60
C THR A 86 1.69 12.62 5.21
N TRP A 87 1.61 13.95 5.13
CA TRP A 87 1.54 14.69 3.86
C TRP A 87 2.71 15.68 3.72
N LYS A 88 3.75 15.26 2.99
CA LYS A 88 4.90 16.11 2.63
C LYS A 88 4.79 16.65 1.20
N MET A 89 3.65 17.27 0.87
CA MET A 89 3.48 17.96 -0.41
C MET A 89 3.72 19.46 -0.22
N ARG A 90 4.98 19.87 -0.22
CA ARG A 90 5.42 21.27 -0.37
C ARG A 90 6.69 21.30 -1.20
#